data_AF-A0A6J7TS68-F1
#
_entry.id   AF-A0A6J7TS68-F1
#
_cell.length_a   1.000
_cell.length_b   1.000
_cell.length_c   1.000
_cell.angle_alpha   90.00
_cell.angle_beta   90.00
_cell.angle_gamma   90.00
#
_symmetry.space_group_name_H-M   'P 1'
#
loop_
_entity.id
_entity.type
_entity.pdbx_description
1 polymer ?
#
loop_
_entity_poly.entity_id
_entity_poly.type
_entity_poly.pdbx_seq_one_letter_code
_entity_poly.pdbx_strand_id
1 'polypeptide(L)' 'MSINVGTISPIPTEEEAAAIAAAVTMMWPQPVAASTVDTSAVSAWRFSGRWWVTDAVSRRARPGIR' A
#
# COMPACT_ATOMS: atom_id res chain seq x y z
N MET A 1 -25.51 -0.67 3.68
CA MET A 1 -24.44 0.09 4.35
C MET A 1 -24.73 1.56 4.14
N SER A 2 -25.44 2.23 5.07
CA SER A 2 -25.71 3.67 4.93
C SER A 2 -24.51 4.45 5.42
N ILE A 3 -23.83 5.14 4.51
CA ILE A 3 -22.76 6.08 4.85
C ILE A 3 -23.47 7.36 5.31
N ASN A 4 -23.50 7.60 6.62
CA ASN A 4 -23.91 8.90 7.16
C ASN A 4 -22.82 9.92 6.81
N VAL A 5 -23.00 10.63 5.70
CA VAL A 5 -22.19 11.81 5.38
C VAL A 5 -22.73 12.95 6.23
N GLY A 6 -21.93 13.42 7.20
CA GLY A 6 -22.29 14.59 8.00
C GLY A 6 -22.51 15.82 7.13
N THR A 7 -23.42 16.71 7.54
CA THR A 7 -23.65 17.97 6.83
C THR A 7 -22.50 18.93 7.10
N ILE A 8 -21.81 19.41 6.05
CA ILE A 8 -20.75 20.41 6.15
C ILE A 8 -21.41 21.80 6.23
N SER A 9 -21.14 22.53 7.32
CA SER A 9 -21.63 23.90 7.52
C SER A 9 -20.51 24.77 8.11
N PRO A 10 -20.24 25.96 7.54
CA PRO A 10 -20.90 26.55 6.37
C PRO A 10 -20.58 25.80 5.06
N ILE A 11 -21.42 26.01 4.04
CA ILE A 11 -21.16 25.48 2.69
C ILE A 11 -19.95 26.23 2.14
N PRO A 12 -18.87 25.54 1.71
CA PRO A 12 -17.71 26.19 1.14
C PRO A 12 -18.09 26.90 -0.17
N THR A 13 -17.42 28.01 -0.43
CA THR A 13 -17.45 28.68 -1.73
C THR A 13 -16.82 27.80 -2.80
N GLU A 14 -17.06 28.12 -4.08
CA GLU A 14 -16.46 27.38 -5.21
C GLU A 14 -14.93 27.41 -5.17
N GLU A 15 -14.35 28.54 -4.77
CA GLU A 15 -12.91 28.71 -4.64
C GLU A 15 -12.33 27.85 -3.50
N GLU A 16 -13.00 27.81 -2.34
CA GLU A 16 -12.60 26.97 -1.22
C GLU A 16 -12.74 25.48 -1.56
N ALA A 17 -13.83 25.09 -2.24
CA ALA A 17 -14.03 23.72 -2.68
C ALA A 17 -12.94 23.28 -3.68
N ALA A 18 -12.57 24.16 -4.62
CA ALA A 18 -11.49 23.91 -5.57
C ALA A 18 -10.13 23.77 -4.86
N ALA A 19 -9.83 24.63 -3.89
CA ALA A 19 -8.60 24.57 -3.11
C ALA A 19 -8.50 23.26 -2.30
N ILE A 20 -9.58 22.83 -1.67
CA ILE A 20 -9.64 21.56 -0.91
C ILE A 20 -9.43 20.38 -1.86
N ALA A 21 -10.13 20.34 -2.99
CA ALA A 21 -10.00 19.26 -3.97
C ALA A 21 -8.57 19.16 -4.53
N ALA A 22 -7.95 20.31 -4.82
CA ALA A 22 -6.56 20.37 -5.28
C ALA A 22 -5.58 19.84 -4.21
N ALA A 23 -5.72 20.29 -2.96
CA ALA A 23 -4.87 19.84 -1.86
C ALA A 23 -4.98 18.32 -1.64
N VAL A 24 -6.20 17.79 -1.58
CA VAL A 24 -6.43 16.34 -1.45
C VAL A 24 -5.78 15.58 -2.61
N THR A 25 -5.95 16.07 -3.83
CA THR A 25 -5.38 15.42 -5.02
C THR A 25 -3.85 15.42 -5.00
N MET A 26 -3.22 16.53 -4.61
CA MET A 26 -1.76 16.66 -4.55
C MET A 26 -1.15 15.86 -3.40
N MET A 27 -1.84 15.77 -2.27
CA MET A 27 -1.38 15.05 -1.09
C MET A 27 -1.68 13.55 -1.16
N TRP A 28 -2.53 13.11 -2.09
CA TRP A 28 -2.90 11.71 -2.18
C TRP A 28 -1.71 10.87 -2.66
N PRO A 29 -1.29 9.83 -1.91
CA PRO A 29 -0.25 8.92 -2.37
C PRO A 29 -0.70 8.26 -3.67
N GLN A 30 0.11 8.39 -4.72
CA GLN A 30 -0.13 7.60 -5.92
C GLN A 30 0.19 6.14 -5.59
N PRO A 31 -0.76 5.20 -5.78
CA PRO A 31 -0.47 3.79 -5.60
C PRO A 31 0.58 3.40 -6.61
N VAL A 32 1.82 3.28 -6.16
CA VAL A 32 2.89 2.70 -6.96
C VAL A 32 2.51 1.24 -7.14
N ALA A 33 2.30 0.80 -8.39
CA ALA A 33 2.17 -0.62 -8.67
C ALA A 33 3.36 -1.31 -8.02
N ALA A 34 3.11 -2.29 -7.15
CA ALA A 34 4.17 -3.01 -6.47
C ALA A 34 5.16 -3.46 -7.56
N SER A 35 6.38 -2.93 -7.51
CA SER A 35 7.49 -3.47 -8.27
C SER A 35 7.40 -4.98 -8.08
N THR A 36 7.43 -5.75 -9.16
CA THR A 36 7.51 -7.21 -9.07
C THR A 36 8.70 -7.50 -8.17
N VAL A 37 8.44 -7.71 -6.87
CA VAL A 37 9.43 -8.14 -5.91
C VAL A 37 9.94 -9.40 -6.55
N ASP A 38 11.23 -9.43 -6.86
CA ASP A 38 11.85 -10.54 -7.55
C ASP A 38 11.53 -11.80 -6.74
N THR A 39 10.51 -12.55 -7.16
CA THR A 39 9.95 -13.69 -6.39
C THR A 39 11.01 -14.79 -6.23
N SER A 40 12.11 -14.68 -6.96
CA SER A 40 13.29 -15.55 -6.88
C SER A 40 14.12 -15.33 -5.61
N ALA A 41 14.07 -14.15 -4.98
CA ALA A 41 14.84 -13.86 -3.78
C ALA A 41 14.04 -14.26 -2.54
N VAL A 42 14.24 -15.49 -2.06
CA VAL A 42 13.79 -15.89 -0.72
C VAL A 42 14.30 -14.85 0.28
N SER A 43 13.37 -14.16 0.96
CA SER A 43 13.71 -13.14 1.95
C SER A 43 14.71 -13.71 2.95
N ALA A 44 15.81 -12.97 3.18
CA ALA A 44 16.81 -13.33 4.18
C ALA A 44 16.27 -13.24 5.62
N TRP A 45 15.03 -12.77 5.80
CA TRP A 45 14.40 -12.65 7.09
C TRP A 45 13.90 -14.00 7.61
N ARG A 46 14.18 -14.26 8.89
CA ARG A 46 13.73 -15.43 9.63
C ARG A 46 12.94 -15.02 10.87
N PHE A 47 11.88 -15.77 11.19
CA PHE A 47 11.21 -15.74 12.49
C PHE A 47 11.37 -17.12 13.14
N SER A 48 11.89 -17.18 14.36
CA SER A 48 12.21 -18.44 15.06
C SER A 48 13.01 -19.44 14.21
N GLY A 49 14.02 -18.94 13.49
CA GLY A 49 14.90 -19.75 12.64
C GLY A 49 14.31 -20.24 11.31
N ARG A 50 13.02 -20.00 11.05
CA ARG A 50 12.35 -20.37 9.80
C ARG A 50 12.29 -19.17 8.85
N TRP A 51 12.60 -19.39 7.58
CA TRP A 51 12.49 -18.37 6.54
C TRP A 51 11.06 -17.85 6.44
N TRP A 52 10.91 -16.53 6.36
CA TRP A 52 9.63 -15.92 6.06
C TRP A 52 9.36 -16.05 4.57
N VAL A 53 8.39 -16.90 4.19
CA VAL A 53 8.06 -17.18 2.79
C VAL A 53 6.55 -17.28 2.64
N THR A 54 6.00 -16.66 1.60
CA THR A 54 4.55 -16.57 1.37
C THR A 54 3.95 -17.81 0.72
N ASP A 55 4.76 -18.62 0.03
CA ASP A 55 4.31 -19.83 -0.65
C ASP A 55 5.12 -21.09 -0.27
N ALA A 56 4.54 -22.26 -0.54
CA ALA A 56 5.11 -23.56 -0.16
C ALA A 56 6.31 -24.00 -1.01
N VAL A 57 6.40 -23.54 -2.25
CA VAL A 57 7.43 -23.94 -3.22
C VAL A 57 8.72 -23.18 -2.92
N SER A 58 8.61 -21.87 -2.66
CA SER A 58 9.70 -20.97 -2.29
C SER A 58 10.35 -21.33 -0.96
N ARG A 59 9.68 -22.10 -0.07
CA ARG A 59 10.30 -22.68 1.15
C ARG A 59 11.42 -23.69 0.85
N ARG A 60 11.44 -24.27 -0.36
CA ARG A 60 12.46 -25.25 -0.76
C ARG A 60 13.73 -24.57 -1.24
N ALA A 61 13.62 -23.36 -1.82
CA ALA A 61 14.76 -22.56 -2.19
C ALA A 61 15.52 -22.11 -0.94
N ARG A 62 16.84 -22.29 -0.96
CA ARG A 62 17.75 -21.84 0.10
C ARG A 62 18.38 -20.52 -0.36
N PRO A 63 18.37 -19.46 0.45
CA PRO A 63 19.15 -18.27 0.16
C PRO A 63 20.63 -18.64 -0.05
N GLY A 64 21.20 -18.29 -1.20
CA GLY A 64 22.63 -18.45 -1.49
C GLY A 64 23.08 -19.73 -2.20
N ILE A 65 22.17 -20.64 -2.57
CA ILE A 65 22.49 -21.77 -3.46
C ILE A 65 22.08 -21.37 -4.87
N ARG A 66 23.07 -21.07 -5.72
CA ARG A 66 22.89 -20.81 -7.16
C ARG A 66 23.32 -22.03 -7.95
#